data_AF-A0A964V2H4-F1
#
_entry.id   AF-A0A964V2H4-F1
#
_cell.length_a   1.000
_cell.length_b   1.000
_cell.length_c   1.000
_cell.angle_alpha   90.00
_cell.angle_beta   90.00
_cell.angle_gamma   90.00
#
_symmetry.space_group_name_H-M   'P 1'
#
loop_
_entity.id
_entity.type
_entity.pdbx_description
1 polymer ?
#
loop_
_entity_poly.entity_id
_entity_poly.type
_entity_poly.pdbx_seq_one_letter_code
_entity_poly.pdbx_strand_id
1 'polypeptide(L)' 'MLRLARVEPWGAVGHHRQPFLLLFSGPVAPLLPQRIYHLEHQSLGGIDLFLVPIGPHESGIGYEAVFN' A
#
# COMPACT_ATOMS: atom_id res chain seq x y z
N MET A 1 -12.80 2.31 -0.17
CA MET A 1 -11.77 2.87 -1.07
C MET A 1 -10.47 2.98 -0.29
N LEU A 2 -9.33 2.64 -0.91
CA LEU A 2 -8.00 2.85 -0.32
C LEU A 2 -7.51 4.25 -0.67
N ARG A 3 -6.91 4.95 0.29
CA ARG A 3 -6.30 6.26 0.10
C ARG A 3 -4.82 6.17 0.44
N LEU A 4 -3.95 6.66 -0.45
CA LEU A 4 -2.53 6.76 -0.14
C LEU A 4 -2.33 7.77 1.00
N ALA A 5 -1.81 7.29 2.12
CA ALA A 5 -1.53 8.09 3.30
C ALA A 5 -0.07 8.57 3.31
N ARG A 6 0.89 7.68 2.98
CA ARG A 6 2.33 8.01 2.97
C ARG A 6 3.10 7.20 1.94
N VAL A 7 4.25 7.75 1.58
CA VAL A 7 5.35 7.07 0.86
C VAL A 7 6.58 7.19 1.74
N GLU A 8 7.18 6.08 2.12
CA GLU A 8 8.33 6.08 3.02
C GLU A 8 9.50 5.31 2.39
N PRO A 9 10.74 5.82 2.49
CA PRO A 9 11.93 5.04 2.16
C PRO A 9 11.95 3.77 3.00
N TRP A 10 12.31 2.65 2.38
CA TRP A 10 12.38 1.35 3.03
C TRP A 10 13.75 0.71 2.78
N GLY A 11 14.23 -0.07 3.74
CA GLY A 11 15.46 -0.86 3.60
C GLY A 11 16.73 -0.04 3.32
N ALA A 12 17.77 -0.75 2.88
CA ALA A 12 19.06 -0.16 2.53
C ALA A 12 19.05 0.37 1.08
N VAL A 13 19.77 1.46 0.84
CA VAL A 13 19.97 2.01 -0.51
C VAL A 13 20.79 1.00 -1.32
N GLY A 14 20.16 0.39 -2.33
CA GLY A 14 20.87 -0.45 -3.31
C GLY A 14 21.58 0.39 -4.38
N HIS A 15 22.36 -0.26 -5.24
CA HIS A 15 23.12 0.41 -6.31
C HIS A 15 22.26 1.02 -7.44
N HIS A 16 20.94 0.79 -7.46
CA HIS A 16 20.07 1.20 -8.59
C HIS A 16 18.87 2.06 -8.20
N ARG A 17 18.12 1.73 -7.14
CA ARG A 17 16.97 2.52 -6.63
C ARG A 17 16.86 2.39 -5.12
N GLN A 18 16.33 3.44 -4.49
CA GLN A 18 15.93 3.40 -3.08
C GLN A 18 14.60 2.63 -2.97
N PRO A 19 14.55 1.49 -2.26
CA PRO A 19 13.29 0.83 -1.96
C PRO A 19 12.37 1.77 -1.19
N PHE A 20 11.08 1.60 -1.36
CA PHE A 20 10.06 2.39 -0.68
C PHE A 20 8.81 1.56 -0.42
N LEU A 21 8.02 2.01 0.55
CA LEU A 21 6.69 1.46 0.81
C LEU A 21 5.63 2.53 0.59
N LEU A 22 4.46 2.08 0.17
CA LEU A 22 3.23 2.86 0.14
C LEU A 22 2.36 2.42 1.30
N LEU A 23 1.98 3.37 2.15
CA LEU A 23 0.99 3.15 3.20
C LEU A 23 -0.36 3.68 2.75
N PHE A 24 -1.36 2.82 2.72
CA PHE A 24 -2.74 3.16 2.41
C PHE A 24 -3.63 3.10 3.65
N SER A 25 -4.63 3.97 3.73
CA SER A 25 -5.73 3.88 4.68
C SER A 25 -6.99 3.41 3.95
N GLY A 26 -7.64 2.37 4.46
CA GLY A 26 -8.88 1.82 3.95
C GLY A 26 -10.01 1.84 4.99
N PRO A 27 -11.22 1.39 4.62
CA PRO A 27 -12.35 1.32 5.55
C PRO A 27 -12.11 0.27 6.65
N VAL A 28 -12.84 0.38 7.77
CA VAL A 28 -12.82 -0.60 8.87
C VAL A 28 -13.29 -1.98 8.41
N ALA A 29 -14.25 -2.03 7.48
CA ALA A 29 -14.76 -3.26 6.87
C ALA A 29 -15.12 -3.04 5.38
N PRO A 30 -14.95 -4.06 4.52
CA PRO A 30 -14.34 -5.35 4.84
C PRO A 30 -12.82 -5.23 5.06
N LEU A 31 -12.27 -6.11 5.90
CA LEU A 31 -10.82 -6.29 6.01
C LEU A 31 -10.32 -6.97 4.73
N LEU A 32 -9.37 -6.36 4.05
CA LEU A 32 -8.70 -6.97 2.90
C LEU A 32 -7.58 -7.90 3.42
N PRO A 33 -7.67 -9.24 3.27
CA PRO A 33 -6.58 -10.13 3.65
C PRO A 33 -5.33 -9.87 2.80
N GLN A 34 -4.17 -10.32 3.29
CA GLN A 34 -2.91 -10.20 2.57
C GLN A 34 -2.93 -10.97 1.24
N ARG A 35 -2.84 -10.26 0.12
CA ARG A 35 -2.74 -10.83 -1.25
C ARG A 35 -2.56 -9.73 -2.29
N ILE A 36 -2.48 -10.13 -3.57
CA ILE A 36 -2.52 -9.21 -4.71
C ILE A 36 -3.97 -8.73 -4.94
N TYR A 37 -4.13 -7.42 -5.14
CA TYR A 37 -5.38 -6.77 -5.54
C TYR A 37 -5.16 -5.93 -6.79
N HIS A 38 -6.10 -6.05 -7.73
CA HIS A 38 -6.22 -5.13 -8.83
C HIS A 38 -6.89 -3.84 -8.33
N LEU A 39 -6.18 -2.72 -8.41
CA LEU A 39 -6.66 -1.40 -8.00
C LEU A 39 -6.78 -0.48 -9.20
N GLU A 40 -7.92 0.19 -9.30
CA GLU A 40 -8.12 1.24 -10.30
C GLU A 40 -7.61 2.58 -9.76
N HIS A 41 -6.69 3.21 -10.49
CA HIS A 41 -6.20 4.55 -10.20
C HIS A 41 -6.43 5.49 -11.38
N GLN A 42 -7.00 6.66 -11.13
CA GLN A 42 -7.47 7.58 -12.18
C GLN A 42 -6.40 7.94 -13.23
N SER A 43 -5.15 8.19 -12.79
CA SER A 43 -4.08 8.58 -13.71
C SER A 43 -3.21 7.43 -14.21
N LEU A 44 -3.24 6.27 -13.53
CA LEU A 44 -2.34 5.15 -13.82
C LEU A 44 -3.06 3.94 -14.42
N GLY A 45 -4.40 3.95 -14.44
CA GLY A 45 -5.21 2.80 -14.80
C GLY A 45 -5.21 1.71 -13.73
N GLY A 46 -5.51 0.48 -14.14
CA GLY A 46 -5.48 -0.70 -13.30
C GLY A 46 -4.06 -1.13 -12.95
N ILE A 47 -3.78 -1.30 -11.65
CA ILE A 47 -2.48 -1.72 -11.11
C ILE A 47 -2.67 -2.89 -10.16
N ASP A 48 -1.87 -3.93 -10.30
CA ASP A 48 -1.84 -5.04 -9.34
C ASP A 48 -0.84 -4.76 -8.22
N LEU A 49 -1.34 -4.62 -6.98
CA LEU A 49 -0.52 -4.41 -5.79
C LEU A 49 -0.67 -5.56 -4.81
N PHE A 50 0.46 -6.05 -4.28
CA PHE A 50 0.45 -6.92 -3.11
C PHE A 50 0.24 -6.07 -1.86
N LEU A 51 -0.92 -6.24 -1.22
CA LEU A 51 -1.29 -5.50 -0.01
C LEU A 51 -1.16 -6.39 1.22
N VAL A 52 -0.61 -5.83 2.29
CA VAL A 52 -0.54 -6.45 3.62
C VAL A 52 -1.33 -5.59 4.60
N PRO A 53 -2.37 -6.11 5.29
CA PRO A 53 -3.04 -5.37 6.35
C PRO A 53 -2.13 -5.25 7.58
N ILE A 54 -1.96 -4.03 8.09
CA ILE A 54 -1.10 -3.76 9.26
C ILE A 54 -1.89 -3.38 10.54
N GLY A 55 -3.22 -3.54 10.50
CA GLY A 55 -4.10 -3.23 11.62
C GLY A 55 -4.69 -1.81 11.57
N PRO A 56 -5.22 -1.29 12.69
CA PRO A 56 -5.86 0.02 12.72
C PRO A 56 -4.91 1.15 12.31
N HIS A 57 -5.36 2.03 11.43
CA HIS A 57 -4.64 3.24 11.00
C HIS A 57 -5.65 4.36 10.72
N GLU A 58 -5.43 5.53 11.34
CA GLU A 58 -6.39 6.64 11.33
C GLU A 58 -7.81 6.16 11.73
N SER A 59 -8.83 6.45 10.93
CA SER A 59 -10.22 6.03 11.16
C SER A 59 -10.55 4.65 10.56
N GLY A 60 -9.56 3.86 10.16
CA GLY A 60 -9.75 2.65 9.37
C GLY A 60 -8.66 1.60 9.56
N ILE A 61 -8.39 0.84 8.49
CA ILE A 61 -7.33 -0.18 8.46
C ILE A 61 -6.19 0.31 7.56
N GLY A 62 -4.95 0.14 8.03
CA GLY A 62 -3.74 0.40 7.28
C GLY A 62 -3.37 -0.79 6.38
N TYR A 63 -2.86 -0.48 5.20
CA TYR A 63 -2.36 -1.48 4.24
C TYR A 63 -1.03 -1.03 3.65
N GLU A 64 -0.08 -1.93 3.55
CA GLU A 64 1.23 -1.65 2.97
C GLU A 64 1.41 -2.35 1.61
N ALA A 65 2.13 -1.67 0.71
CA ALA A 65 2.74 -2.25 -0.48
C ALA A 65 4.23 -1.86 -0.52
N VAL A 66 5.13 -2.84 -0.62
CA VAL A 66 6.59 -2.62 -0.60
C VAL A 66 7.18 -2.81 -2.00
N PHE A 67 8.10 -1.91 -2.38
CA PHE A 67 8.80 -1.89 -3.66
C PHE A 67 10.31 -1.87 -3.43
N ASN A 68 11.05 -2.74 -4.14
CA ASN A 68 12.51 -2.87 -4.06
C ASN A 68 13.23 -2.21 -5.24
#